data_AF-A0A914XDR3-F1
#
_entry.id   AF-A0A914XDR3-F1
#
_cell.length_a   1.000
_cell.length_b   1.000
_cell.length_c   1.000
_cell.angle_alpha   90.00
_cell.angle_beta   90.00
_cell.angle_gamma   90.00
#
_symmetry.space_group_name_H-M   'P 1'
#
loop_
_entity.id
_entity.type
_entity.pdbx_description
1 polymer ?
#
loop_
_entity_poly.entity_id
_entity_poly.type
_entity_poly.pdbx_seq_one_letter_code
_entity_poly.pdbx_strand_id
1 'polypeptide(L)'
;TVLDAETYSTNLTEANSKGTPPVWSLEYNTRQAFGMPDLSPKSWNDLIKRFETDDALFLKYLRYLHREDYTRWLDGPLDADSKKKYICSMRTAKSFEEAHFCGL
;
A
#
# COMPACT_ATOMS: atom_id res chain seq x y z
N THR A 1 -12.04 -1.05 18.22
CA THR A 1 -11.28 -1.68 17.14
C THR A 1 -11.70 -1.09 15.81
N VAL A 2 -10.86 -1.13 14.78
CA VAL A 2 -11.24 -0.68 13.43
C VAL A 2 -11.93 -1.84 12.71
N LEU A 3 -13.08 -1.58 12.10
CA LEU A 3 -13.89 -2.60 11.41
C LEU A 3 -13.73 -2.55 9.88
N ASP A 4 -13.49 -1.36 9.34
CA ASP A 4 -13.28 -1.15 7.91
C ASP A 4 -12.48 0.12 7.65
N ALA A 5 -11.97 0.27 6.42
CA ALA A 5 -11.24 1.45 5.98
C ALA A 5 -11.47 1.69 4.49
N GLU A 6 -11.82 2.94 4.15
CA GLU A 6 -12.00 3.41 2.78
C GLU A 6 -11.03 4.55 2.50
N THR A 7 -10.46 4.56 1.30
CA THR A 7 -9.64 5.66 0.81
C THR A 7 -10.37 6.32 -0.35
N TYR A 8 -10.49 7.65 -0.29
CA TYR A 8 -11.02 8.47 -1.37
C TYR A 8 -9.87 9.25 -2.01
N SER A 9 -9.90 9.39 -3.32
CA SER A 9 -8.91 10.17 -4.07
C SER A 9 -9.58 10.94 -5.21
N THR A 10 -8.79 11.81 -5.84
CA THR A 10 -9.22 12.64 -6.96
C THR A 10 -8.10 12.67 -8.00
N ASN A 11 -8.47 12.71 -9.28
CA ASN A 11 -7.51 12.90 -10.36
C ASN A 11 -7.18 14.40 -10.51
N LEU A 12 -6.02 14.81 -10.01
CA LEU A 12 -5.57 16.20 -10.09
C LEU A 12 -5.29 16.65 -11.53
N THR A 13 -4.77 15.77 -12.39
CA THR A 13 -4.53 16.08 -13.80
C THR A 13 -5.84 16.43 -14.51
N GLU A 14 -6.90 15.66 -14.24
CA GLU A 14 -8.23 15.93 -14.80
C GLU A 14 -8.78 17.26 -14.29
N ALA A 15 -8.81 17.48 -12.97
CA ALA A 15 -9.33 18.71 -12.37
C ALA A 15 -8.60 19.95 -12.90
N ASN A 16 -7.27 19.91 -12.97
CA ASN A 16 -6.45 20.99 -13.48
C ASN A 16 -6.67 21.22 -14.99
N SER A 17 -6.78 20.17 -15.79
CA SER A 17 -7.00 20.29 -17.25
C SER A 17 -8.36 20.90 -17.61
N LYS A 18 -9.39 20.64 -16.79
CA LYS A 18 -10.74 21.16 -16.98
C LYS A 18 -10.95 22.53 -16.31
N GLY A 19 -10.02 22.96 -15.46
CA GLY A 19 -10.18 24.16 -14.63
C GLY A 19 -11.34 24.05 -13.64
N THR A 20 -11.72 22.83 -13.25
CA THR A 20 -12.83 22.56 -12.34
C THR A 20 -12.33 22.14 -10.97
N PRO A 21 -13.13 22.33 -9.91
CA PRO A 21 -12.82 21.74 -8.60
C PRO A 21 -12.62 20.22 -8.68
N PRO A 22 -11.76 19.63 -7.83
CA PRO A 22 -11.54 18.19 -7.80
C PRO A 22 -12.81 17.43 -7.42
N VAL A 23 -13.07 16.34 -8.15
CA VAL A 23 -14.16 15.41 -7.85
C VAL A 23 -13.57 14.22 -7.10
N TRP A 24 -14.00 14.05 -5.85
CA TRP A 24 -13.55 12.96 -4.99
C TRP A 24 -14.40 11.71 -5.23
N SER A 25 -13.74 10.57 -5.35
CA SER A 25 -14.38 9.27 -5.51
C SER A 25 -13.73 8.23 -4.62
N LEU A 26 -14.49 7.19 -4.25
CA LEU A 26 -13.96 6.03 -3.54
C LEU A 26 -12.89 5.35 -4.42
N GLU A 27 -11.65 5.32 -3.94
CA GLU A 27 -10.54 4.63 -4.62
C GLU A 27 -10.59 3.14 -4.30
N TYR A 28 -10.63 2.80 -3.00
CA TYR A 28 -10.76 1.42 -2.57
C TYR A 28 -11.23 1.29 -1.13
N ASN A 29 -11.83 0.13 -0.85
CA ASN A 29 -12.03 -0.39 0.49
C ASN A 29 -10.89 -1.38 0.82
N THR A 30 -10.21 -1.21 1.95
CA THR A 30 -8.99 -1.97 2.29
C THR A 30 -9.25 -3.48 2.36
N ARG A 31 -10.34 -3.91 3.00
CA ARG A 31 -10.65 -5.34 3.15
C ARG A 31 -10.92 -5.97 1.81
N GLN A 32 -11.76 -5.34 1.00
CA GLN A 32 -12.11 -5.82 -0.33
C GLN A 32 -10.89 -5.84 -1.27
N ALA A 33 -10.07 -4.79 -1.23
CA ALA A 33 -8.91 -4.64 -2.10
C ALA A 33 -7.85 -5.72 -1.86
N PHE A 34 -7.61 -6.10 -0.61
CA PHE A 34 -6.56 -7.07 -0.24
C PHE A 34 -7.11 -8.45 0.16
N GLY A 35 -8.43 -8.65 0.09
CA GLY A 35 -9.10 -9.90 0.47
C GLY A 35 -8.92 -10.22 1.96
N MET A 36 -9.00 -9.21 2.82
CA MET A 36 -8.83 -9.37 4.26
C MET A 36 -10.19 -9.62 4.93
N PRO A 37 -10.30 -10.58 5.86
CA PRO A 37 -11.55 -10.85 6.57
C PRO A 37 -11.92 -9.71 7.55
N ASP A 38 -10.89 -9.11 8.15
CA ASP A 38 -10.99 -8.00 9.10
C ASP A 38 -9.71 -7.14 9.06
N LEU A 39 -9.65 -6.10 9.87
CA LEU A 39 -8.48 -5.21 10.02
C LEU A 39 -7.72 -5.47 11.33
N SER A 40 -7.77 -6.70 11.85
CA SER A 40 -6.99 -7.08 13.04
C SER A 40 -5.48 -7.07 12.75
N PRO A 41 -4.63 -6.94 13.79
CA PRO A 41 -3.17 -7.03 13.61
C PRO A 41 -2.73 -8.33 12.94
N LYS A 42 -3.44 -9.45 13.19
CA LYS A 42 -3.19 -10.72 12.54
C LYS A 42 -3.43 -10.65 11.03
N SER A 43 -4.58 -10.11 10.60
CA SER A 43 -4.91 -9.98 9.17
C SER A 43 -3.90 -9.10 8.42
N TRP A 44 -3.43 -8.02 9.06
CA TRP A 44 -2.35 -7.19 8.50
C TRP A 44 -1.03 -7.96 8.37
N ASN A 45 -0.63 -8.69 9.41
CA ASN A 45 0.58 -9.52 9.35
C ASN A 45 0.50 -10.61 8.27
N ASP A 46 -0.67 -11.23 8.11
CA ASP A 46 -0.88 -12.25 7.08
C ASP A 46 -0.84 -11.64 5.65
N LEU A 47 -1.35 -10.42 5.47
CA LEU A 47 -1.18 -9.66 4.21
C LEU A 47 0.30 -9.37 3.93
N ILE A 48 1.06 -8.90 4.93
CA ILE A 48 2.49 -8.61 4.77
C ILE A 48 3.29 -9.86 4.37
N LYS A 49 2.95 -11.03 4.92
CA LYS A 49 3.56 -12.31 4.50
C LYS A 49 3.21 -12.67 3.06
N ARG A 50 1.97 -12.45 2.63
CA ARG A 50 1.56 -12.67 1.22
C ARG A 50 2.37 -11.80 0.27
N PHE A 51 2.66 -10.54 0.65
CA PHE A 51 3.50 -9.68 -0.17
C PHE A 51 4.87 -10.29 -0.47
N GLU A 52 5.46 -11.12 0.40
CA GLU A 52 6.78 -11.73 0.15
C GLU A 52 6.81 -12.60 -1.11
N THR A 53 5.70 -13.27 -1.43
CA THR A 53 5.61 -14.25 -2.53
C THR A 53 4.68 -13.83 -3.67
N ASP A 54 3.76 -12.89 -3.41
CA ASP A 54 2.80 -12.38 -4.40
C ASP A 54 3.18 -10.97 -4.85
N ASP A 55 4.00 -10.89 -5.90
CA ASP A 55 4.46 -9.63 -6.48
C ASP A 55 3.30 -8.78 -7.03
N ALA A 56 2.28 -9.41 -7.62
CA ALA A 56 1.14 -8.68 -8.18
C ALA A 56 0.33 -8.00 -7.08
N LEU A 57 0.12 -8.68 -5.96
CA LEU A 57 -0.53 -8.12 -4.78
C LEU A 57 0.30 -6.99 -4.14
N PHE A 58 1.63 -7.14 -4.09
CA PHE A 58 2.51 -6.08 -3.60
C PHE A 58 2.54 -4.86 -4.52
N LEU A 59 2.57 -5.07 -5.85
CA LEU A 59 2.44 -3.99 -6.83
C LEU A 59 1.09 -3.27 -6.69
N LYS A 60 0.00 -3.99 -6.43
CA LYS A 60 -1.31 -3.38 -6.12
C LYS A 60 -1.24 -2.51 -4.87
N TYR A 61 -0.57 -2.97 -3.82
CA TYR A 61 -0.34 -2.15 -2.63
C TYR A 61 0.43 -0.86 -2.96
N LEU A 62 1.52 -0.96 -3.73
CA LEU A 62 2.32 0.22 -4.09
C LEU A 62 1.51 1.22 -4.94
N ARG A 63 0.64 0.74 -5.83
CA ARG A 63 -0.29 1.60 -6.57
C ARG A 63 -1.18 2.43 -5.65
N TYR A 64 -1.81 1.79 -4.67
CA TYR A 64 -2.65 2.50 -3.69
C TYR A 64 -1.83 3.40 -2.76
N LEU A 65 -0.63 2.98 -2.35
CA LEU A 65 0.27 3.79 -1.52
C LEU A 65 0.57 5.14 -2.19
N HIS A 66 0.75 5.12 -3.52
CA HIS A 66 1.07 6.29 -4.34
C HIS A 66 -0.15 6.87 -5.08
N ARG A 67 -1.39 6.51 -4.72
CA ARG A 67 -2.64 7.05 -5.30
C ARG A 67 -2.70 6.96 -6.82
N GLU A 68 -2.34 5.79 -7.37
CA GLU A 68 -2.26 5.49 -8.80
C GLU A 68 -1.23 6.32 -9.61
N ASP A 69 -0.49 7.25 -8.97
CA ASP A 69 0.68 7.93 -9.55
C ASP A 69 1.98 7.11 -9.39
N TYR A 70 1.84 5.80 -9.25
CA TYR A 70 2.92 4.88 -8.91
C TYR A 70 4.03 4.83 -9.97
N THR A 71 3.69 5.02 -11.25
CA THR A 71 4.69 5.03 -12.34
C THR A 71 5.70 6.16 -12.21
N ARG A 72 5.37 7.24 -11.49
CA ARG A 72 6.29 8.34 -11.21
C ARG A 72 7.29 8.03 -10.11
N TRP A 73 6.96 7.09 -9.22
CA TRP A 73 7.74 6.74 -8.02
C TRP A 73 8.59 5.48 -8.19
N LEU A 74 8.37 4.71 -9.24
CA LEU A 74 9.25 3.62 -9.66
C LEU A 74 10.41 4.16 -10.50
N ASP A 75 11.61 4.19 -9.92
CA ASP A 75 12.86 4.40 -10.66
C ASP A 75 13.36 3.07 -11.28
N GLY A 76 12.46 2.35 -11.97
CA GLY A 76 12.75 1.04 -12.59
C GLY A 76 11.79 -0.10 -12.23
N PRO A 77 12.07 -1.33 -12.68
CA PRO A 77 11.30 -2.51 -12.29
C PRO A 77 11.38 -2.73 -10.77
N LEU A 78 10.35 -3.35 -10.19
CA LEU A 78 10.33 -3.68 -8.77
C LEU A 78 11.53 -4.56 -8.42
N ASP A 79 12.54 -3.99 -7.79
CA ASP A 79 13.72 -4.73 -7.36
C ASP A 79 13.44 -5.43 -6.02
N ALA A 80 14.05 -6.62 -5.84
CA ALA A 80 13.79 -7.48 -4.69
C ALA A 80 14.24 -6.86 -3.36
N ASP A 81 15.26 -5.99 -3.38
CA ASP A 81 15.80 -5.37 -2.18
C ASP A 81 14.90 -4.22 -1.70
N SER A 82 14.35 -3.43 -2.62
CA SER A 82 13.34 -2.40 -2.35
C SER A 82 12.07 -3.02 -1.81
N LYS A 83 11.59 -4.13 -2.41
CA LYS A 83 10.46 -4.88 -1.87
C LYS A 83 10.70 -5.32 -0.42
N LYS A 84 11.88 -5.88 -0.12
CA LYS A 84 12.26 -6.25 1.26
C LYS A 84 12.25 -5.05 2.21
N LYS A 85 12.76 -3.89 1.78
CA LYS A 85 12.74 -2.66 2.58
C LYS A 85 11.33 -2.20 2.92
N TYR A 86 10.41 -2.20 1.94
CA TYR A 86 8.99 -1.89 2.19
C TYR A 86 8.33 -2.89 3.15
N ILE A 87 8.56 -4.20 2.94
CA ILE A 87 7.99 -5.23 3.82
C ILE A 87 8.54 -5.08 5.25
N CYS A 88 9.84 -4.79 5.39
CA CYS A 88 10.48 -4.58 6.67
C CYS A 88 9.93 -3.34 7.40
N SER A 89 9.70 -2.23 6.69
CA SER A 89 9.13 -1.03 7.30
C SER A 89 7.69 -1.25 7.79
N MET A 90 6.91 -2.12 7.12
CA MET A 90 5.56 -2.49 7.59
C MET A 90 5.58 -3.35 8.87
N ARG A 91 6.66 -4.09 9.13
CA ARG A 91 6.83 -4.93 10.32
C ARG A 91 7.39 -4.17 11.51
N THR A 92 8.13 -3.10 11.24
CA THR A 92 8.92 -2.39 12.25
C THR A 92 8.13 -1.24 12.83
N ALA A 93 7.45 -1.49 13.95
CA ALA A 93 6.74 -0.44 14.71
C ALA A 93 7.60 0.21 15.81
N LYS A 94 8.82 -0.29 16.04
CA LYS A 94 9.78 0.21 17.04
C LYS A 94 11.10 0.51 16.35
N SER A 95 11.58 1.75 16.48
CA SER A 95 12.84 2.20 15.88
C SER A 95 14.05 1.42 16.41
N PHE A 96 15.07 1.24 15.57
CA PHE A 96 16.34 0.56 15.89
C PHE A 96 16.21 -0.94 16.23
N GLU A 97 15.12 -1.58 15.81
CA GLU A 97 14.82 -3.00 16.02
C GLU A 97 14.61 -3.76 14.71
N GLU A 98 15.05 -3.18 13.59
CA GLU A 98 14.89 -3.74 12.25
C GLU A 98 15.47 -5.16 12.16
N ALA A 99 16.62 -5.40 12.81
CA ALA A 99 17.23 -6.74 12.88
C ALA A 99 16.30 -7.77 13.54
N HIS A 100 15.59 -7.37 14.60
CA HIS A 100 14.65 -8.24 15.31
C HIS A 100 13.39 -8.53 14.48
N PHE A 101 12.85 -7.52 13.79
CA PHE A 101 11.60 -7.64 13.04
C PHE A 101 11.75 -8.16 11.60
N CYS A 102 12.94 -8.04 11.01
CA CYS A 102 13.17 -8.32 9.59
C CYS A 102 14.21 -9.42 9.31
N GLY A 103 14.99 -9.86 10.32
CA GLY A 103 15.95 -10.95 10.16
C GLY A 103 17.07 -10.65 9.17
N LEU A 104 17.59 -9.41 9.19
CA LEU A 104 18.77 -8.97 8.43
C LEU A 104 20.08 -9.40 9.09
#